data_AF-K1V4Q2-F1
#
_entry.id   AF-K1V4Q2-F1
#
_cell.length_a   1.000
_cell.length_b   1.000
_cell.length_c   1.000
_cell.angle_alpha   90.00
_cell.angle_beta   90.00
_cell.angle_gamma   90.00
#
_symmetry.space_group_name_H-M   'P 1'
#
loop_
_entity.id
_entity.type
_entity.pdbx_description
1 polymer ?
#
loop_
_entity_poly.entity_id
_entity_poly.type
_entity_poly.pdbx_seq_one_letter_code
_entity_poly.pdbx_strand_id
1 'polypeptide(L)'
;KDIHSNRQWNTSNVNIYETSAINTWLNGDFFNSLGSIEQATVKQVKIPYRHGGGDGGTDQSVANGLLCKIFLLSGYEVGWTTSDYSYFPVDGAKLSYFESGTGTSANNKRIANLNGSAAFWWLRSPYTDYTNRVWRVYSDGNYGNNYASSSYGIRPALVLPSNALFDETTMLLKGVK
;
A
#
# COMPACT_ATOMS: atom_id res chain seq x y z
N LYS A 1 -8.74 -8.53 -3.72
CA LYS A 1 -9.74 -8.55 -2.63
C LYS A 1 -9.15 -9.14 -1.36
N ASP A 2 -8.00 -9.79 -1.48
CA ASP A 2 -7.43 -10.61 -0.42
C ASP A 2 -6.19 -9.94 0.18
N ILE A 3 -5.96 -10.25 1.45
CA ILE A 3 -4.76 -9.95 2.21
C ILE A 3 -3.82 -11.14 2.06
N HIS A 4 -2.55 -10.88 1.77
CA HIS A 4 -1.54 -11.93 1.62
C HIS A 4 -1.21 -12.59 2.96
N SER A 5 -0.86 -11.78 3.96
CA SER A 5 -0.49 -12.22 5.31
C SER A 5 -0.57 -11.04 6.28
N ASN A 6 -0.46 -11.31 7.58
CA ASN A 6 -0.28 -10.27 8.59
C ASN A 6 1.21 -10.00 8.83
N ARG A 7 1.59 -8.73 8.95
CA ARG A 7 2.95 -8.32 9.31
C ARG A 7 2.98 -7.01 10.08
N GLN A 8 4.03 -6.82 10.86
CA GLN A 8 4.35 -5.50 11.39
C GLN A 8 4.70 -4.55 10.26
N TRP A 9 4.25 -3.30 10.36
CA TRP A 9 4.64 -2.28 9.41
C TRP A 9 6.10 -1.91 9.61
N ASN A 10 6.52 -1.69 10.86
CA ASN A 10 7.92 -1.55 11.23
C ASN A 10 8.21 -2.04 12.64
N THR A 11 9.29 -2.80 12.82
CA THR A 11 9.66 -3.43 14.09
C THR A 11 10.08 -2.40 15.15
N SER A 12 10.75 -1.32 14.73
CA SER A 12 11.20 -0.22 15.60
C SER A 12 10.10 0.76 16.03
N ASN A 13 8.84 0.49 15.69
CA ASN A 13 7.70 1.36 15.97
C ASN A 13 7.86 2.81 15.48
N VAL A 14 8.48 3.00 14.30
CA VAL A 14 8.57 4.29 13.62
C VAL A 14 7.86 4.22 12.28
N ASN A 15 7.17 5.30 11.90
CA ASN A 15 6.33 5.37 10.70
C ASN A 15 7.06 5.92 9.45
N ILE A 16 8.34 5.59 9.30
CA ILE A 16 9.17 5.98 8.15
C ILE A 16 9.12 4.85 7.12
N TYR A 17 8.48 5.07 5.96
CA TYR A 17 8.15 3.98 5.04
C TYR A 17 9.36 3.48 4.27
N GLU A 18 10.21 4.39 3.80
CA GLU A 18 11.41 4.12 3.00
C GLU A 18 12.46 3.26 3.73
N THR A 19 12.43 3.21 5.06
CA THR A 19 13.31 2.37 5.89
C THR A 19 12.56 1.34 6.71
N SER A 20 11.25 1.17 6.45
CA SER A 20 10.41 0.26 7.21
C SER A 20 10.72 -1.21 6.96
N ALA A 21 10.57 -2.04 7.99
CA ALA A 21 10.70 -3.50 7.85
C ALA A 21 9.76 -4.07 6.77
N ILE A 22 8.57 -3.47 6.59
CA ILE A 22 7.64 -3.90 5.55
C ILE A 22 8.10 -3.55 4.14
N ASN A 23 8.68 -2.35 3.91
CA ASN A 23 9.18 -1.97 2.59
C ASN A 23 10.36 -2.86 2.18
N THR A 24 11.28 -3.12 3.11
CA THR A 24 12.40 -4.06 2.93
C THR A 24 11.90 -5.46 2.57
N TRP A 25 10.89 -5.97 3.29
CA TRP A 25 10.31 -7.29 3.00
C TRP A 25 9.60 -7.34 1.63
N LEU A 26 8.83 -6.30 1.28
CA LEU A 26 8.11 -6.23 0.00
C LEU A 26 9.06 -6.27 -1.20
N ASN A 27 10.18 -5.54 -1.12
CA ASN A 27 11.16 -5.43 -2.21
C ASN A 27 12.32 -6.44 -2.12
N GLY A 28 12.35 -7.25 -1.06
CA GLY A 28 13.27 -8.37 -0.88
C GLY A 28 12.50 -9.69 -0.94
N ASP A 29 12.30 -10.32 0.22
CA ASP A 29 11.71 -11.66 0.35
C ASP A 29 10.42 -11.86 -0.46
N PHE A 30 9.47 -10.92 -0.40
CA PHE A 30 8.21 -11.07 -1.12
C PHE A 30 8.43 -11.04 -2.64
N PHE A 31 9.14 -10.03 -3.15
CA PHE A 31 9.44 -9.95 -4.58
C PHE A 31 10.22 -11.17 -5.07
N ASN A 32 11.21 -11.63 -4.30
CA ASN A 32 12.04 -12.79 -4.64
C ASN A 32 11.28 -14.12 -4.55
N SER A 33 10.15 -14.17 -3.83
CA SER A 33 9.27 -15.34 -3.77
C SER A 33 8.38 -15.50 -5.02
N LEU A 34 8.27 -14.45 -5.85
CA LEU A 34 7.53 -14.52 -7.10
C LEU A 34 8.26 -15.40 -8.13
N GLY A 35 7.52 -15.91 -9.12
CA GLY A 35 8.12 -16.65 -10.24
C GLY A 35 9.04 -15.78 -11.11
N SER A 36 9.88 -16.42 -11.90
CA SER A 36 10.86 -15.73 -12.76
C SER A 36 10.20 -14.80 -13.79
N ILE A 37 9.01 -15.17 -14.29
CA ILE A 37 8.23 -14.36 -15.23
C ILE A 37 7.74 -13.09 -14.54
N GLU A 38 7.18 -13.20 -13.34
CA GLU A 38 6.72 -12.07 -12.53
C GLU A 38 7.87 -11.14 -12.19
N GLN A 39 8.99 -11.69 -11.72
CA GLN A 39 10.18 -10.89 -11.40
C GLN A 39 10.73 -10.13 -12.62
N ALA A 40 10.69 -10.74 -13.80
CA ALA A 40 11.12 -10.10 -15.05
C ALA A 40 10.13 -9.05 -15.57
N THR A 41 8.84 -9.17 -15.24
CA THR A 41 7.77 -8.32 -15.81
C THR A 41 7.44 -7.12 -14.93
N VAL A 42 7.51 -7.26 -13.61
CA VAL A 42 7.19 -6.18 -12.67
C VAL A 42 8.15 -5.00 -12.86
N LYS A 43 7.58 -3.81 -13.06
CA LYS A 43 8.35 -2.59 -13.22
C LYS A 43 8.89 -2.09 -11.88
N GLN A 44 10.10 -1.57 -11.90
CA GLN A 44 10.58 -0.66 -10.87
C GLN A 44 10.10 0.75 -11.20
N VAL A 45 9.42 1.39 -10.25
CA VAL A 45 8.79 2.72 -10.43
C VAL A 45 9.08 3.61 -9.23
N LYS A 46 8.98 4.92 -9.42
CA LYS A 46 8.93 5.89 -8.32
C LYS A 46 7.48 6.11 -7.91
N ILE A 47 7.16 5.92 -6.63
CA ILE A 47 5.84 6.22 -6.07
C ILE A 47 5.87 7.51 -5.24
N PRO A 48 4.79 8.31 -5.24
CA PRO A 48 4.60 9.33 -4.22
C PRO A 48 4.54 8.71 -2.84
N TYR A 49 5.15 9.37 -1.86
CA TYR A 49 5.20 8.92 -0.47
C TYR A 49 5.52 10.13 0.43
N ARG A 50 5.43 9.96 1.75
CA ARG A 50 5.92 10.96 2.70
C ARG A 50 7.33 10.58 3.18
N HIS A 51 8.32 11.38 2.81
CA HIS A 51 9.70 11.22 3.24
C HIS A 51 9.87 11.62 4.70
N GLY A 52 10.64 10.84 5.46
CA GLY A 52 10.88 11.07 6.88
C GLY A 52 9.75 10.62 7.81
N GLY A 53 8.70 9.98 7.29
CA GLY A 53 7.56 9.53 8.09
C GLY A 53 6.65 10.69 8.51
N GLY A 54 5.89 10.49 9.60
CA GLY A 54 4.83 11.40 10.06
C GLY A 54 5.31 12.79 10.47
N ASP A 55 5.21 13.15 11.74
CA ASP A 55 5.54 14.51 12.20
C ASP A 55 6.96 14.92 11.74
N GLY A 56 7.09 16.14 11.20
CA GLY A 56 8.34 16.65 10.58
C GLY A 56 8.69 16.13 9.18
N GLY A 57 7.95 15.16 8.61
CA GLY A 57 8.18 14.66 7.26
C GLY A 57 7.69 15.57 6.13
N THR A 58 7.94 15.17 4.88
CA THR A 58 7.58 15.96 3.68
C THR A 58 7.03 15.09 2.57
N ASP A 59 5.89 15.49 2.00
CA ASP A 59 5.24 14.75 0.92
C ASP A 59 6.05 14.91 -0.38
N GLN A 60 6.36 13.78 -1.03
CA GLN A 60 7.13 13.70 -2.26
C GLN A 60 6.23 13.36 -3.44
N SER A 61 6.38 14.11 -4.53
CA SER A 61 5.80 13.77 -5.83
C SER A 61 6.61 12.69 -6.54
N VAL A 62 6.17 12.25 -7.73
CA VAL A 62 6.85 11.22 -8.53
C VAL A 62 8.31 11.58 -8.85
N ALA A 63 8.65 12.86 -9.00
CA ALA A 63 10.03 13.29 -9.33
C ALA A 63 11.04 12.81 -8.27
N ASN A 64 10.67 12.94 -6.99
CA ASN A 64 11.46 12.52 -5.82
C ASN A 64 10.87 11.28 -5.13
N GLY A 65 10.03 10.53 -5.85
CA GLY A 65 9.30 9.40 -5.30
C GLY A 65 10.21 8.25 -4.88
N LEU A 66 9.70 7.40 -3.99
CA LEU A 66 10.40 6.21 -3.51
C LEU A 66 10.49 5.18 -4.63
N LEU A 67 11.71 4.77 -4.98
CA LEU A 67 11.96 3.77 -6.02
C LEU A 67 11.69 2.36 -5.47
N CYS A 68 10.68 1.66 -5.99
CA CYS A 68 10.30 0.32 -5.54
C CYS A 68 9.71 -0.51 -6.69
N LYS A 69 9.67 -1.83 -6.49
CA LYS A 69 8.96 -2.78 -7.37
C LYS A 69 7.59 -3.13 -6.79
N ILE A 70 7.56 -3.37 -5.47
CA ILE A 70 6.37 -3.73 -4.71
C ILE A 70 6.16 -2.68 -3.61
N PHE A 71 4.92 -2.25 -3.42
CA PHE A 71 4.56 -1.23 -2.42
C PHE A 71 3.18 -1.49 -1.82
N LEU A 72 2.85 -0.75 -0.75
CA LEU A 72 1.48 -0.70 -0.22
C LEU A 72 0.75 0.49 -0.83
N LEU A 73 -0.56 0.38 -0.99
CA LEU A 73 -1.40 1.50 -1.41
C LEU A 73 -1.37 2.64 -0.37
N SER A 74 -1.56 3.87 -0.82
CA SER A 74 -1.72 5.03 0.07
C SER A 74 -3.18 5.37 0.36
N GLY A 75 -3.39 6.24 1.36
CA GLY A 75 -4.70 6.84 1.66
C GLY A 75 -5.29 7.55 0.44
N TYR A 76 -4.47 8.32 -0.28
CA TYR A 76 -4.87 8.99 -1.51
C TYR A 76 -5.26 8.02 -2.62
N GLU A 77 -4.49 6.94 -2.80
CA GLU A 77 -4.79 5.92 -3.81
C GLU A 77 -6.09 5.18 -3.54
N VAL A 78 -6.44 4.96 -2.27
CA VAL A 78 -7.73 4.38 -1.87
C VAL A 78 -8.86 5.40 -1.76
N GLY A 79 -8.63 6.66 -2.12
CA GLY A 79 -9.67 7.68 -2.27
C GLY A 79 -9.99 8.50 -1.03
N TRP A 80 -9.14 8.47 0.01
CA TRP A 80 -9.18 9.46 1.07
C TRP A 80 -8.24 10.62 0.78
N THR A 81 -8.52 11.78 1.34
CA THR A 81 -7.64 12.95 1.24
C THR A 81 -7.57 13.69 2.57
N THR A 82 -6.83 14.80 2.60
CA THR A 82 -6.79 15.71 3.77
C THR A 82 -8.15 16.33 4.10
N SER A 83 -9.12 16.33 3.17
CA SER A 83 -10.50 16.78 3.48
C SER A 83 -11.29 15.77 4.30
N ASP A 84 -10.98 14.48 4.17
CA ASP A 84 -11.61 13.42 4.97
C ASP A 84 -11.01 13.38 6.38
N TYR A 85 -9.70 13.61 6.48
CA TYR A 85 -8.99 13.77 7.73
C TYR A 85 -7.65 14.49 7.53
N SER A 86 -7.39 15.56 8.29
CA SER A 86 -6.26 16.47 8.04
C SER A 86 -4.87 15.84 8.18
N TYR A 87 -4.76 14.69 8.86
CA TYR A 87 -3.48 13.99 9.08
C TYR A 87 -3.19 12.87 8.08
N PHE A 88 -3.89 12.84 6.94
CA PHE A 88 -3.43 12.11 5.77
C PHE A 88 -2.33 12.89 5.04
N PRO A 89 -1.22 12.25 4.65
CA PRO A 89 -0.23 12.85 3.76
C PRO A 89 -0.72 12.88 2.31
N VAL A 90 -0.24 13.82 1.50
CA VAL A 90 -0.50 13.90 0.06
C VAL A 90 0.46 12.97 -0.70
N ASP A 91 0.25 11.67 -0.55
CA ASP A 91 1.20 10.63 -0.90
C ASP A 91 0.72 9.71 -2.03
N GLY A 92 -0.10 10.22 -2.94
CA GLY A 92 -0.57 9.48 -4.12
C GLY A 92 -1.66 10.20 -4.88
N ALA A 93 -2.28 9.48 -5.81
CA ALA A 93 -3.47 9.92 -6.53
C ALA A 93 -4.48 8.76 -6.56
N LYS A 94 -5.77 9.07 -6.43
CA LYS A 94 -6.82 8.06 -6.38
C LYS A 94 -6.79 7.14 -7.59
N LEU A 95 -6.78 5.84 -7.35
CA LEU A 95 -6.91 4.85 -8.43
C LEU A 95 -8.38 4.73 -8.84
N SER A 96 -8.64 4.51 -10.13
CA SER A 96 -9.98 4.45 -10.71
C SER A 96 -10.89 3.38 -10.10
N TYR A 97 -10.32 2.33 -9.52
CA TYR A 97 -11.05 1.28 -8.81
C TYR A 97 -11.76 1.81 -7.54
N PHE A 98 -11.19 2.80 -6.86
CA PHE A 98 -11.71 3.32 -5.60
C PHE A 98 -12.59 4.56 -5.79
N GLU A 99 -13.56 4.68 -4.90
CA GLU A 99 -14.42 5.86 -4.79
C GLU A 99 -13.87 6.81 -3.73
N SER A 100 -14.17 8.10 -3.88
CA SER A 100 -13.68 9.12 -2.96
C SER A 100 -14.52 9.16 -1.67
N GLY A 101 -13.89 9.52 -0.55
CA GLY A 101 -14.56 9.79 0.71
C GLY A 101 -14.91 8.56 1.55
N THR A 102 -15.80 8.76 2.52
CA THR A 102 -16.14 7.80 3.60
C THR A 102 -17.53 7.17 3.47
N GLY A 103 -18.23 7.41 2.36
CA GLY A 103 -19.54 6.82 2.10
C GLY A 103 -19.49 5.29 2.01
N THR A 104 -20.64 4.64 2.25
CA THR A 104 -20.76 3.17 2.28
C THR A 104 -20.23 2.51 1.01
N SER A 105 -20.52 3.06 -0.17
CA SER A 105 -20.02 2.53 -1.44
C SER A 105 -18.50 2.58 -1.54
N ALA A 106 -17.89 3.67 -1.09
CA ALA A 106 -16.44 3.85 -1.06
C ALA A 106 -15.77 2.90 -0.06
N ASN A 107 -16.31 2.76 1.15
CA ASN A 107 -15.79 1.85 2.16
C ASN A 107 -15.86 0.39 1.68
N ASN A 108 -16.95 -0.02 1.03
CA ASN A 108 -17.10 -1.35 0.46
C ASN A 108 -16.01 -1.71 -0.56
N LYS A 109 -15.43 -0.72 -1.28
CA LYS A 109 -14.30 -0.96 -2.22
C LYS A 109 -12.99 -1.28 -1.49
N ARG A 110 -12.86 -0.90 -0.22
CA ARG A 110 -11.62 -1.01 0.58
C ARG A 110 -11.58 -2.27 1.45
N ILE A 111 -12.73 -2.89 1.71
CA ILE A 111 -12.82 -4.16 2.46
C ILE A 111 -11.90 -5.21 1.81
N ALA A 112 -11.11 -5.87 2.64
CA ALA A 112 -10.22 -6.95 2.21
C ALA A 112 -10.25 -8.11 3.19
N ASN A 113 -10.11 -9.32 2.66
CA ASN A 113 -10.29 -10.55 3.42
C ASN A 113 -8.97 -11.24 3.69
N LEU A 114 -8.79 -11.74 4.91
CA LEU A 114 -7.75 -12.69 5.28
C LEU A 114 -8.44 -14.01 5.65
N ASN A 115 -8.09 -15.10 4.96
CA ASN A 115 -8.68 -16.42 5.18
C ASN A 115 -10.22 -16.42 5.15
N GLY A 116 -10.81 -15.66 4.21
CA GLY A 116 -12.27 -15.58 4.01
C GLY A 116 -13.01 -14.54 4.86
N SER A 117 -12.34 -13.87 5.80
CA SER A 117 -12.96 -12.89 6.70
C SER A 117 -12.38 -11.50 6.53
N ALA A 118 -13.22 -10.47 6.57
CA ALA A 118 -12.79 -9.08 6.49
C ALA A 118 -11.83 -8.73 7.63
N ALA A 119 -10.70 -8.12 7.31
CA ALA A 119 -9.64 -7.85 8.27
C ALA A 119 -8.97 -6.49 8.02
N PHE A 120 -8.30 -6.01 9.06
CA PHE A 120 -7.51 -4.78 9.00
C PHE A 120 -6.32 -4.96 8.06
N TRP A 121 -5.97 -3.92 7.30
CA TRP A 121 -4.79 -3.95 6.43
C TRP A 121 -4.08 -2.60 6.32
N TRP A 122 -2.76 -2.65 6.15
CA TRP A 122 -1.88 -1.49 6.20
C TRP A 122 -1.85 -0.67 4.90
N LEU A 123 -1.73 0.65 5.05
CA LEU A 123 -1.33 1.56 3.98
C LEU A 123 0.16 1.90 4.07
N ARG A 124 0.74 2.48 3.01
CA ARG A 124 2.07 3.11 3.11
C ARG A 124 2.03 4.46 3.84
N SER A 125 0.85 5.06 3.97
CA SER A 125 0.67 6.40 4.51
C SER A 125 0.95 6.44 6.01
N PRO A 126 1.95 7.19 6.49
CA PRO A 126 2.08 7.48 7.91
C PRO A 126 0.93 8.39 8.38
N TYR A 127 0.56 8.27 9.64
CA TYR A 127 -0.26 9.27 10.33
C TYR A 127 0.63 10.49 10.65
N THR A 128 0.31 11.68 10.12
CA THR A 128 1.27 12.79 10.10
C THR A 128 1.45 13.52 11.43
N ASP A 129 0.61 13.27 12.42
CA ASP A 129 0.63 13.94 13.73
C ASP A 129 1.36 13.12 14.82
N TYR A 130 1.89 11.94 14.47
CA TYR A 130 2.82 11.17 15.31
C TYR A 130 3.93 10.56 14.46
N THR A 131 5.04 10.16 15.10
CA THR A 131 6.17 9.48 14.45
C THR A 131 6.10 7.95 14.50
N ASN A 132 5.08 7.39 15.16
CA ASN A 132 4.95 5.95 15.40
C ASN A 132 3.63 5.33 14.93
N ARG A 133 2.73 6.11 14.32
CA ARG A 133 1.42 5.63 13.86
C ARG A 133 1.30 5.59 12.34
N VAL A 134 0.62 4.58 11.82
CA VAL A 134 0.44 4.34 10.39
C VAL A 134 -1.04 4.18 10.09
N TRP A 135 -1.49 4.71 8.95
CA TRP A 135 -2.84 4.50 8.48
C TRP A 135 -3.07 3.05 8.07
N ARG A 136 -4.26 2.55 8.40
CA ARG A 136 -4.79 1.25 8.03
C ARG A 136 -6.24 1.38 7.62
N VAL A 137 -6.72 0.37 6.93
CA VAL A 137 -8.14 0.20 6.63
C VAL A 137 -8.71 -0.80 7.62
N TYR A 138 -9.92 -0.52 8.11
CA TYR A 138 -10.69 -1.39 8.99
C TYR A 138 -11.42 -2.49 8.21
N SER A 139 -11.95 -3.49 8.92
CA SER A 139 -12.73 -4.58 8.31
C SER A 139 -14.03 -4.09 7.65
N ASP A 140 -14.53 -2.91 8.02
CA ASP A 140 -15.67 -2.23 7.40
C ASP A 140 -15.27 -1.30 6.23
N GLY A 141 -13.97 -1.22 5.91
CA GLY A 141 -13.44 -0.40 4.83
C GLY A 141 -13.19 1.06 5.19
N ASN A 142 -13.47 1.49 6.43
CA ASN A 142 -13.14 2.85 6.88
C ASN A 142 -11.65 2.98 7.24
N TYR A 143 -11.15 4.20 7.42
CA TYR A 143 -9.79 4.45 7.86
C TYR A 143 -9.64 4.38 9.38
N GLY A 144 -8.42 4.07 9.82
CA GLY A 144 -7.95 4.32 11.17
C GLY A 144 -6.44 4.23 11.23
N ASN A 145 -5.84 4.51 12.38
CA ASN A 145 -4.39 4.41 12.55
C ASN A 145 -4.05 3.53 13.75
N ASN A 146 -2.84 2.98 13.74
CA ASN A 146 -2.26 2.32 14.90
C ASN A 146 -0.74 2.33 14.86
N TYR A 147 -0.10 1.87 15.94
CA TYR A 147 1.34 1.73 16.06
C TYR A 147 1.93 0.93 14.90
N ALA A 148 3.05 1.41 14.35
CA ALA A 148 3.79 0.75 13.28
C ALA A 148 4.28 -0.65 13.70
N SER A 149 4.47 -0.89 14.99
CA SER A 149 4.81 -2.21 15.55
C SER A 149 3.62 -3.16 15.71
N SER A 150 2.39 -2.76 15.39
CA SER A 150 1.24 -3.68 15.36
C SER A 150 1.28 -4.57 14.11
N SER A 151 0.62 -5.72 14.14
CA SER A 151 0.56 -6.64 12.99
C SER A 151 -0.83 -6.62 12.34
N TYR A 152 -0.92 -6.26 11.06
CA TYR A 152 -2.15 -6.27 10.24
C TYR A 152 -1.86 -6.75 8.82
N GLY A 153 -2.92 -6.86 8.03
CA GLY A 153 -2.89 -7.41 6.69
C GLY A 153 -2.06 -6.61 5.69
N ILE A 154 -1.36 -7.32 4.82
CA ILE A 154 -0.58 -6.75 3.72
C ILE A 154 -1.32 -6.95 2.41
N ARG A 155 -1.47 -5.87 1.65
CA ARG A 155 -1.99 -5.88 0.27
C ARG A 155 -0.92 -5.31 -0.67
N PRO A 156 -0.01 -6.16 -1.17
CA PRO A 156 1.02 -5.72 -2.11
C PRO A 156 0.39 -5.16 -3.38
N ALA A 157 0.93 -4.04 -3.85
CA ALA A 157 0.65 -3.43 -5.14
C ALA A 157 1.93 -3.40 -5.96
N LEU A 158 1.78 -3.48 -7.29
CA LEU A 158 2.87 -3.52 -8.25
C LEU A 158 2.42 -2.90 -9.57
N VAL A 159 3.37 -2.55 -10.44
CA VAL A 159 3.09 -2.00 -11.76
C VAL A 159 3.57 -2.97 -12.82
N LEU A 160 2.67 -3.32 -13.74
CA LEU A 160 2.98 -4.10 -14.93
C LEU A 160 3.04 -3.19 -16.16
N PRO A 161 3.79 -3.56 -17.21
CA PRO A 161 3.70 -2.87 -18.49
C PRO A 161 2.33 -3.13 -19.13
N SER A 162 1.90 -2.20 -20.00
CA SER A 162 0.59 -2.29 -20.68
C SER A 162 0.49 -3.44 -21.68
N ASN A 163 1.61 -4.02 -22.09
CA ASN A 163 1.71 -5.21 -22.94
C ASN A 163 1.94 -6.50 -22.14
N ALA A 164 1.72 -6.50 -20.82
CA ALA A 164 1.75 -7.71 -20.02
C ALA A 164 0.70 -8.73 -20.52
N LEU A 165 1.10 -9.98 -20.64
CA LEU A 165 0.28 -11.07 -21.13
C LEU A 165 -0.18 -11.96 -19.98
N PHE A 166 -1.45 -12.34 -20.00
CA PHE A 166 -2.03 -13.26 -19.02
C PHE A 166 -2.61 -14.47 -19.74
N ASP A 167 -2.51 -15.60 -19.08
CA ASP A 167 -3.24 -16.80 -19.45
C ASP A 167 -4.75 -16.56 -19.23
N GLU A 168 -5.56 -16.68 -20.29
CA GLU A 168 -6.99 -16.36 -20.23
C GLU A 168 -7.79 -17.27 -19.29
N THR A 169 -7.29 -18.46 -18.98
CA THR A 169 -7.99 -19.41 -18.10
C THR A 169 -7.54 -19.25 -16.66
N THR A 170 -6.22 -19.25 -16.45
CA THR A 170 -5.63 -19.30 -15.11
C THR A 170 -5.34 -17.92 -14.54
N MET A 171 -5.40 -16.86 -15.36
CA MET A 171 -4.99 -15.49 -15.02
C MET A 171 -3.53 -15.37 -14.56
N LEU A 172 -2.70 -16.38 -14.85
CA LEU A 172 -1.27 -16.35 -14.57
C LEU A 172 -0.54 -15.46 -15.57
N LEU A 173 0.43 -14.68 -15.09
CA LEU A 173 1.25 -13.83 -15.93
C LEU A 173 2.17 -14.68 -16.82
N LYS A 174 2.26 -14.34 -18.10
CA LYS A 174 3.05 -15.05 -19.11
C LYS A 174 4.24 -14.25 -19.64
N GLY A 175 4.42 -13.02 -19.16
CA GLY A 175 5.49 -12.11 -19.57
C GLY A 175 4.95 -10.89 -20.28
N VAL A 176 5.68 -10.41 -21.27
CA VAL A 176 5.35 -9.22 -22.07
C VAL A 176 5.37 -9.58 -23.56
N LYS A 177 4.50 -8.95 -24.35
CA LYS A 177 4.50 -9.06 -25.81
C LYS A 177 5.58 -8.20 -26.45
#